data_AF-A0A4Q2U928-F1
#
_entry.id   AF-A0A4Q2U928-F1
#
_cell.length_a   1.000
_cell.length_b   1.000
_cell.length_c   1.000
_cell.angle_alpha   90.00
_cell.angle_beta   90.00
_cell.angle_gamma   90.00
#
_symmetry.space_group_name_H-M   'P 1'
#
loop_
_entity.id
_entity.type
_entity.pdbx_description
1 polymer ?
#
loop_
_entity_poly.entity_id
_entity_poly.type
_entity_poly.pdbx_seq_one_letter_code
_entity_poly.pdbx_strand_id
1 'polypeptide(L)'
;MTLAAALGAATRALAAAHVPDPQVDARLLLLAAAGLDRLALVLDPHRPLQPDAAARLDGWVARRAAREPVSRILGRRDFWGLTLRVTPDVLDPRPDTETVVAAVLDALGPRRGDALTVLDLGTGSGAILCGLLSELPRATGWGVDRSAAACAVARGNLAAHGFAPRNLVLQGDWAAALGPRRFDVVASNPPYIESAVIPGLDRDVRDHDPPAALDGGADGLACYRVLAADLPRLLAPGGIACFEVGRGQDGDVAQLMGAAGIGAVRVRPDLAGIPRAVLGRSAPDAPVGRRRAQKPAAADGEAASRDGRGRGRS
;
A
#
# COMPACT_ATOMS: atom_id res chain seq x y z
N MET A 1 11.62 -12.70 39.43
CA MET A 1 12.11 -11.49 38.73
C MET A 1 10.95 -10.53 38.52
N THR A 2 11.13 -9.22 38.71
CA THR A 2 10.06 -8.21 38.45
C THR A 2 10.03 -7.81 36.97
N LEU A 3 8.95 -7.17 36.51
CA LEU A 3 8.86 -6.65 35.14
C LEU A 3 10.01 -5.69 34.81
N ALA A 4 10.33 -4.74 35.69
CA ALA A 4 11.43 -3.81 35.49
C ALA A 4 12.81 -4.50 35.44
N ALA A 5 13.03 -5.50 36.29
CA ALA A 5 14.26 -6.28 36.28
C ALA A 5 14.42 -7.08 34.97
N ALA A 6 13.33 -7.70 34.50
CA ALA A 6 13.28 -8.44 33.24
C ALA A 6 13.56 -7.53 32.04
N LEU A 7 12.92 -6.36 31.99
CA LEU A 7 13.14 -5.36 30.94
C LEU A 7 14.59 -4.91 30.89
N GLY A 8 15.19 -4.62 32.06
CA GLY A 8 16.60 -4.22 32.15
C GLY A 8 17.55 -5.32 31.69
N ALA A 9 17.28 -6.59 32.04
CA ALA A 9 18.09 -7.73 31.62
C ALA A 9 18.00 -7.95 30.09
N ALA A 10 16.80 -7.97 29.53
CA ALA A 10 16.58 -8.11 28.10
C ALA A 10 17.24 -6.97 27.31
N THR A 11 17.09 -5.72 27.77
CA THR A 11 17.73 -4.55 27.15
C THR A 11 19.25 -4.71 27.08
N ARG A 12 19.89 -5.12 28.19
CA ARG A 12 21.35 -5.32 28.22
C ARG A 12 21.79 -6.44 27.28
N ALA A 13 21.05 -7.54 27.22
CA ALA A 13 21.34 -8.65 26.32
C ALA A 13 21.27 -8.22 24.84
N LEU A 14 20.23 -7.47 24.46
CA LEU A 14 20.08 -6.97 23.09
C LEU A 14 21.13 -5.90 22.74
N ALA A 15 21.48 -5.03 23.70
CA ALA A 15 22.54 -4.04 23.51
C ALA A 15 23.91 -4.71 23.30
N ALA A 16 24.24 -5.76 24.06
CA ALA A 16 25.45 -6.54 23.88
C ALA A 16 25.51 -7.25 22.51
N ALA A 17 24.35 -7.57 21.94
CA ALA A 17 24.21 -8.12 20.59
C ALA A 17 24.16 -7.05 19.48
N HIS A 18 24.40 -5.76 19.80
CA HIS A 18 24.39 -4.64 18.86
C HIS A 18 23.08 -4.50 18.07
N VAL A 19 21.95 -4.83 18.71
CA VAL A 19 20.62 -4.52 18.17
C VAL A 19 20.43 -3.00 18.18
N PRO A 20 19.89 -2.37 17.11
CA PRO A 20 19.81 -0.90 17.02
C PRO A 20 18.99 -0.24 18.14
N ASP A 21 17.80 -0.79 18.45
CA ASP A 21 16.86 -0.22 19.43
C ASP A 21 16.53 -1.21 20.57
N PRO A 22 17.52 -1.57 21.40
CA PRO A 22 17.40 -2.68 22.35
C PRO A 22 16.33 -2.45 23.41
N GLN A 23 16.10 -1.18 23.81
CA GLN A 23 15.06 -0.83 24.78
C GLN A 23 13.64 -0.95 24.24
N VAL A 24 13.44 -0.63 22.96
CA VAL A 24 12.13 -0.73 22.31
C VAL A 24 11.80 -2.21 22.10
N ASP A 25 12.75 -2.97 21.53
CA ASP A 25 12.59 -4.39 21.25
C ASP A 25 12.36 -5.20 22.53
N ALA A 26 13.17 -4.99 23.57
CA ALA A 26 13.00 -5.68 24.86
C ALA A 26 11.62 -5.41 25.48
N ARG A 27 11.11 -4.18 25.35
CA ARG A 27 9.78 -3.81 25.87
C ARG A 27 8.67 -4.50 25.10
N LEU A 28 8.73 -4.51 23.77
CA LEU A 28 7.74 -5.20 22.93
C LEU A 28 7.70 -6.70 23.24
N LEU A 29 8.87 -7.33 23.34
CA LEU A 29 8.99 -8.75 23.68
C LEU A 29 8.47 -9.06 25.09
N LEU A 30 8.83 -8.26 26.11
CA LEU A 30 8.36 -8.45 27.48
C LEU A 30 6.83 -8.33 27.57
N LEU A 31 6.26 -7.27 27.00
CA LEU A 31 4.82 -7.03 27.03
C LEU A 31 4.05 -8.17 26.36
N ALA A 32 4.52 -8.59 25.18
CA ALA A 32 3.92 -9.73 24.48
C ALA A 32 4.08 -11.05 25.26
N ALA A 33 5.24 -11.28 25.91
CA ALA A 33 5.49 -12.50 26.65
C ALA A 33 4.63 -12.58 27.92
N ALA A 34 4.38 -11.44 28.55
CA ALA A 34 3.55 -11.32 29.75
C ALA A 34 2.04 -11.20 29.45
N GLY A 35 1.64 -10.95 28.21
CA GLY A 35 0.24 -10.67 27.85
C GLY A 35 -0.26 -9.35 28.44
N LEU A 36 0.61 -8.34 28.49
CA LEU A 36 0.35 -7.04 29.11
C LEU A 36 0.43 -5.91 28.10
N ASP A 37 -0.23 -4.80 28.41
CA ASP A 37 -0.07 -3.55 27.68
C ASP A 37 1.04 -2.67 28.30
N ARG A 38 1.33 -1.55 27.62
CA ARG A 38 2.35 -0.60 28.10
C ARG A 38 1.98 0.03 29.45
N LEU A 39 0.69 0.17 29.74
CA LEU A 39 0.21 0.79 30.97
C LEU A 39 0.58 -0.04 32.20
N ALA A 40 0.54 -1.37 32.08
CA ALA A 40 0.94 -2.28 33.15
C ALA A 40 2.38 -2.04 33.65
N LEU A 41 3.32 -1.71 32.75
CA LEU A 41 4.71 -1.41 33.12
C LEU A 41 4.84 -0.09 33.89
N VAL A 42 3.98 0.89 33.61
CA VAL A 42 4.00 2.19 34.27
C VAL A 42 3.35 2.11 35.65
N LEU A 43 2.22 1.40 35.74
CA LEU A 43 1.44 1.30 36.97
C LEU A 43 2.11 0.42 38.04
N ASP A 44 2.70 -0.71 37.63
CA ASP A 44 3.34 -1.65 38.56
C ASP A 44 4.62 -2.27 37.96
N PRO A 45 5.72 -1.50 37.88
CA PRO A 45 7.00 -2.01 37.38
C PRO A 45 7.60 -3.12 38.28
N HIS A 46 7.17 -3.21 39.54
CA HIS A 46 7.65 -4.20 40.50
C HIS A 46 6.84 -5.50 40.49
N ARG A 47 5.76 -5.56 39.69
CA ARG A 47 4.97 -6.77 39.47
C ARG A 47 5.87 -7.97 39.17
N PRO A 48 5.66 -9.12 39.84
CA PRO A 48 6.36 -10.36 39.50
C PRO A 48 6.03 -10.83 38.08
N LEU A 49 7.05 -11.15 37.28
CA LEU A 49 6.89 -11.82 36.00
C LEU A 49 6.71 -13.33 36.24
N GLN A 50 5.66 -13.90 35.64
CA GLN A 50 5.39 -15.33 35.77
C GLN A 50 6.50 -16.18 35.13
N PRO A 51 6.85 -17.37 35.69
CA PRO A 51 7.94 -18.20 35.18
C PRO A 51 7.83 -18.52 33.69
N ASP A 52 6.63 -18.88 33.21
CA ASP A 52 6.41 -19.19 31.79
C ASP A 52 6.64 -17.96 30.89
N ALA A 53 6.25 -16.78 31.35
CA ALA A 53 6.46 -15.53 30.62
C ALA A 53 7.96 -15.15 30.61
N ALA A 54 8.69 -15.42 31.69
CA ALA A 54 10.14 -15.23 31.73
C ALA A 54 10.85 -16.19 30.75
N ALA A 55 10.50 -17.48 30.75
CA ALA A 55 11.09 -18.44 29.83
C ALA A 55 10.81 -18.10 28.35
N ARG A 56 9.58 -17.65 28.03
CA ARG A 56 9.26 -17.14 26.70
C ARG A 56 10.10 -15.92 26.33
N LEU A 57 10.22 -14.94 27.23
CA LEU A 57 11.00 -13.74 27.02
C LEU A 57 12.46 -14.09 26.72
N ASP A 58 13.08 -14.97 27.49
CA ASP A 58 14.48 -15.37 27.32
C ASP A 58 14.70 -16.00 25.93
N GLY A 59 13.81 -16.90 25.52
CA GLY A 59 13.87 -17.49 24.17
C GLY A 59 13.69 -16.47 23.05
N TRP A 60 12.81 -15.48 23.23
CA TRP A 60 12.60 -14.41 22.26
C TRP A 60 13.76 -13.42 22.21
N VAL A 61 14.37 -13.09 23.34
CA VAL A 61 15.57 -12.24 23.41
C VAL A 61 16.74 -12.92 22.70
N ALA A 62 16.90 -14.24 22.86
CA ALA A 62 17.93 -14.99 22.14
C ALA A 62 17.72 -14.95 20.62
N ARG A 63 16.49 -15.16 20.14
CA ARG A 63 16.14 -15.02 18.72
C ARG A 63 16.40 -13.60 18.21
N ARG A 64 16.04 -12.58 18.98
CA ARG A 64 16.25 -11.18 18.60
C ARG A 64 17.74 -10.82 18.56
N ALA A 65 18.52 -11.31 19.52
CA ALA A 65 19.98 -11.16 19.53
C ALA A 65 20.63 -11.85 18.32
N ALA A 66 20.03 -12.91 17.79
CA ALA A 66 20.42 -13.55 16.54
C ALA A 66 19.97 -12.79 15.27
N ARG A 67 19.41 -11.58 15.42
CA ARG A 67 18.94 -10.66 14.37
C ARG A 67 17.58 -10.99 13.76
N GLU A 68 16.82 -11.92 14.35
CA GLU A 68 15.43 -12.14 13.93
C GLU A 68 14.55 -10.93 14.32
N PRO A 69 13.82 -10.31 13.37
CA PRO A 69 12.98 -9.14 13.69
C PRO A 69 11.91 -9.44 14.74
N VAL A 70 11.60 -8.46 15.60
CA VAL A 70 10.55 -8.60 16.63
C VAL A 70 9.20 -9.01 16.00
N SER A 71 8.86 -8.47 14.84
CA SER A 71 7.65 -8.82 14.10
C SER A 71 7.58 -10.31 13.73
N ARG A 72 8.70 -10.92 13.34
CA ARG A 72 8.83 -12.36 13.05
C ARG A 72 8.72 -13.20 14.31
N ILE A 73 9.37 -12.76 15.40
CA ILE A 73 9.31 -13.43 16.69
C ILE A 73 7.88 -13.46 17.23
N LEU A 74 7.16 -12.34 17.13
CA LEU A 74 5.79 -12.19 17.59
C LEU A 74 4.74 -12.69 16.59
N GLY A 75 5.12 -12.92 15.33
CA GLY A 75 4.24 -13.30 14.23
C GLY A 75 3.25 -12.21 13.81
N ARG A 76 3.48 -10.96 14.22
CA ARG A 76 2.59 -9.82 13.95
C ARG A 76 3.32 -8.49 13.84
N ARG A 77 2.71 -7.55 13.11
CA ARG A 77 3.17 -6.17 12.89
C ARG A 77 1.97 -5.23 12.92
N ASP A 78 2.11 -4.11 13.63
CA ASP A 78 1.13 -3.03 13.53
C ASP A 78 1.41 -2.19 12.28
N PHE A 79 0.37 -1.88 11.52
CA PHE A 79 0.41 -1.09 10.30
C PHE A 79 -0.92 -0.34 10.14
N TRP A 80 -0.86 0.99 10.02
CA TRP A 80 -2.04 1.84 9.84
C TRP A 80 -3.14 1.60 10.90
N GLY A 81 -2.76 1.43 12.17
CA GLY A 81 -3.67 1.13 13.27
C GLY A 81 -4.24 -0.29 13.29
N LEU A 82 -3.83 -1.16 12.35
CA LEU A 82 -4.23 -2.56 12.25
C LEU A 82 -3.10 -3.47 12.71
N THR A 83 -3.40 -4.55 13.44
CA THR A 83 -2.43 -5.60 13.73
C THR A 83 -2.51 -6.69 12.66
N LEU A 84 -1.46 -6.83 11.86
CA LEU A 84 -1.36 -7.79 10.77
C LEU A 84 -0.52 -8.98 11.19
N ARG A 85 -0.95 -10.19 10.85
CA ARG A 85 -0.12 -11.40 10.92
C ARG A 85 0.98 -11.31 9.86
N VAL A 86 2.20 -11.65 10.24
CA VAL A 86 3.36 -11.75 9.33
C VAL A 86 4.01 -13.12 9.46
N THR A 87 4.48 -13.66 8.33
CA THR A 87 5.23 -14.93 8.23
C THR A 87 6.45 -14.74 7.34
N PRO A 88 7.44 -15.66 7.37
CA PRO A 88 8.60 -15.59 6.47
C PRO A 88 8.27 -15.50 4.96
N ASP A 89 7.01 -15.71 4.56
CA ASP A 89 6.54 -15.67 3.17
C ASP A 89 6.18 -14.26 2.67
N VAL A 90 6.13 -13.26 3.55
CA VAL A 90 5.74 -11.88 3.22
C VAL A 90 6.75 -10.89 3.76
N LEU A 91 6.95 -9.76 3.05
CA LEU A 91 7.72 -8.63 3.57
C LEU A 91 7.13 -8.15 4.91
N ASP A 92 7.98 -7.86 5.90
CA ASP A 92 7.54 -7.20 7.14
C ASP A 92 7.09 -5.76 6.81
N PRO A 93 5.81 -5.39 7.00
CA PRO A 93 5.32 -4.06 6.69
C PRO A 93 6.19 -2.97 7.33
N ARG A 94 6.64 -2.02 6.53
CA ARG A 94 7.52 -0.93 6.98
C ARG A 94 6.67 0.29 7.34
N PRO A 95 7.05 1.08 8.36
CA PRO A 95 6.38 2.33 8.66
C PRO A 95 6.31 3.27 7.45
N ASP A 96 7.38 3.32 6.66
CA ASP A 96 7.46 4.14 5.45
C ASP A 96 6.35 3.80 4.43
N THR A 97 5.89 2.55 4.37
CA THR A 97 4.80 2.08 3.49
C THR A 97 3.45 2.72 3.83
N GLU A 98 3.25 3.20 5.06
CA GLU A 98 2.06 3.98 5.43
C GLU A 98 1.94 5.27 4.60
N THR A 99 3.06 5.78 4.06
CA THR A 99 3.07 6.94 3.16
C THR A 99 2.26 6.68 1.89
N VAL A 100 2.23 5.45 1.38
CA VAL A 100 1.42 5.08 0.20
C VAL A 100 -0.07 5.20 0.52
N VAL A 101 -0.49 4.65 1.66
CA VAL A 101 -1.89 4.72 2.13
C VAL A 101 -2.30 6.19 2.31
N ALA A 102 -1.49 6.96 3.03
CA ALA A 102 -1.73 8.39 3.22
C ALA A 102 -1.80 9.17 1.89
N ALA A 103 -0.89 8.89 0.95
CA ALA A 103 -0.86 9.51 -0.39
C ALA A 103 -2.15 9.27 -1.16
N VAL A 104 -2.61 8.03 -1.21
CA VAL A 104 -3.85 7.65 -1.91
C VAL A 104 -5.05 8.34 -1.26
N LEU A 105 -5.16 8.30 0.07
CA LEU A 105 -6.29 8.89 0.78
C LEU A 105 -6.37 10.39 0.55
N ASP A 106 -5.25 11.10 0.65
CA ASP A 106 -5.21 12.55 0.42
C ASP A 106 -5.52 12.91 -1.03
N ALA A 107 -5.08 12.09 -1.98
CA ALA A 107 -5.46 12.24 -3.38
C ALA A 107 -6.98 11.99 -3.58
N LEU A 108 -7.58 10.99 -2.93
CA LEU A 108 -9.02 10.73 -3.06
C LEU A 108 -9.87 11.88 -2.50
N GLY A 109 -9.44 12.51 -1.40
CA GLY A 109 -10.13 13.65 -0.80
C GLY A 109 -11.61 13.35 -0.52
N PRO A 110 -12.57 14.13 -1.08
CA PRO A 110 -14.01 13.87 -0.89
C PRO A 110 -14.50 12.51 -1.40
N ARG A 111 -13.79 11.87 -2.35
CA ARG A 111 -14.18 10.58 -2.93
C ARG A 111 -13.99 9.39 -1.99
N ARG A 112 -13.44 9.58 -0.78
CA ARG A 112 -13.25 8.48 0.20
C ARG A 112 -14.55 7.75 0.56
N GLY A 113 -15.70 8.42 0.46
CA GLY A 113 -17.03 7.84 0.68
C GLY A 113 -17.67 7.15 -0.53
N ASP A 114 -17.01 7.14 -1.69
CA ASP A 114 -17.53 6.53 -2.91
C ASP A 114 -17.35 5.01 -2.91
N ALA A 115 -18.10 4.33 -3.78
CA ALA A 115 -17.90 2.91 -4.06
C ALA A 115 -16.72 2.72 -5.03
N LEU A 116 -15.50 2.79 -4.50
CA LEU A 116 -14.25 2.68 -5.27
C LEU A 116 -13.84 1.22 -5.47
N THR A 117 -13.10 0.94 -6.55
CA THR A 117 -12.38 -0.34 -6.72
C THR A 117 -10.88 -0.11 -6.56
N VAL A 118 -10.27 -0.77 -5.57
CA VAL A 118 -8.84 -0.65 -5.21
C VAL A 118 -8.10 -1.92 -5.65
N LEU A 119 -6.92 -1.76 -6.23
CA LEU A 119 -5.99 -2.84 -6.55
C LEU A 119 -4.66 -2.62 -5.81
N ASP A 120 -4.16 -3.66 -5.17
CA ASP A 120 -2.85 -3.75 -4.54
C ASP A 120 -2.02 -4.84 -5.23
N LEU A 121 -1.00 -4.42 -5.98
CA LEU A 121 -0.12 -5.28 -6.76
C LEU A 121 1.14 -5.62 -5.95
N GLY A 122 1.43 -6.92 -5.80
CA GLY A 122 2.45 -7.38 -4.85
C GLY A 122 1.96 -7.26 -3.41
N THR A 123 0.73 -7.69 -3.15
CA THR A 123 0.00 -7.37 -1.91
C THR A 123 0.68 -7.89 -0.63
N GLY A 124 1.53 -8.93 -0.72
CA GLY A 124 2.31 -9.43 0.41
C GLY A 124 1.42 -9.84 1.59
N SER A 125 1.57 -9.16 2.73
CA SER A 125 0.72 -9.38 3.92
C SER A 125 -0.68 -8.77 3.80
N GLY A 126 -0.98 -8.06 2.71
CA GLY A 126 -2.19 -7.26 2.52
C GLY A 126 -2.13 -5.89 3.21
N ALA A 127 -0.96 -5.39 3.62
CA ALA A 127 -0.85 -4.19 4.45
C ALA A 127 -1.49 -2.96 3.81
N ILE A 128 -1.10 -2.62 2.57
CA ILE A 128 -1.65 -1.47 1.84
C ILE A 128 -3.16 -1.66 1.63
N LEU A 129 -3.59 -2.83 1.16
CA LEU A 129 -5.00 -3.10 0.92
C LEU A 129 -5.85 -3.00 2.19
N CYS A 130 -5.39 -3.55 3.32
CA CYS A 130 -6.04 -3.45 4.62
C CYS A 130 -6.16 -1.99 5.07
N GLY A 131 -5.07 -1.21 5.00
CA GLY A 131 -5.05 0.21 5.37
C GLY A 131 -5.97 1.06 4.50
N LEU A 132 -6.05 0.78 3.20
CA LEU A 132 -6.99 1.46 2.31
C LEU A 132 -8.45 1.07 2.61
N LEU A 133 -8.74 -0.21 2.82
CA LEU A 133 -10.11 -0.65 3.10
C LEU A 133 -10.62 -0.19 4.47
N SER A 134 -9.76 -0.02 5.48
CA SER A 134 -10.16 0.53 6.78
C SER A 134 -10.66 1.97 6.68
N GLU A 135 -10.12 2.74 5.74
CA GLU A 135 -10.43 4.17 5.53
C GLU A 135 -11.48 4.41 4.43
N LEU A 136 -11.74 3.40 3.59
CA LEU A 136 -12.67 3.47 2.45
C LEU A 136 -13.86 2.52 2.69
N PRO A 137 -14.89 2.93 3.45
CA PRO A 137 -15.94 2.03 3.95
C PRO A 137 -16.81 1.41 2.85
N ARG A 138 -16.89 2.03 1.67
CA ARG A 138 -17.68 1.53 0.53
C ARG A 138 -16.83 0.95 -0.60
N ALA A 139 -15.51 0.93 -0.47
CA ALA A 139 -14.63 0.38 -1.49
C ALA A 139 -14.62 -1.15 -1.47
N THR A 140 -14.29 -1.72 -2.64
CA THR A 140 -13.90 -3.13 -2.79
C THR A 140 -12.43 -3.23 -3.15
N GLY A 141 -11.75 -4.26 -2.65
CA GLY A 141 -10.30 -4.41 -2.76
C GLY A 141 -9.87 -5.65 -3.52
N TRP A 142 -8.82 -5.53 -4.32
CA TRP A 142 -8.19 -6.64 -5.03
C TRP A 142 -6.72 -6.69 -4.64
N GLY A 143 -6.25 -7.83 -4.17
CA GLY A 143 -4.83 -8.07 -3.92
C GLY A 143 -4.30 -9.09 -4.94
N VAL A 144 -3.15 -8.82 -5.53
CA VAL A 144 -2.44 -9.81 -6.36
C VAL A 144 -1.05 -10.03 -5.81
N ASP A 145 -0.66 -11.29 -5.67
CA ASP A 145 0.72 -11.66 -5.36
C ASP A 145 1.13 -12.89 -6.16
N ARG A 146 2.40 -12.99 -6.55
CA ARG A 146 2.93 -14.18 -7.22
C ARG A 146 3.04 -15.39 -6.28
N SER A 147 3.19 -15.13 -4.98
CA SER A 147 3.36 -16.14 -3.95
C SER A 147 2.01 -16.60 -3.40
N ALA A 148 1.71 -17.90 -3.57
CA ALA A 148 0.53 -18.52 -2.98
C ALA A 148 0.49 -18.37 -1.44
N ALA A 149 1.66 -18.45 -0.79
CA ALA A 149 1.81 -18.28 0.64
C ALA A 149 1.52 -16.84 1.07
N ALA A 150 2.01 -15.84 0.33
CA ALA A 150 1.68 -14.43 0.57
C ALA A 150 0.17 -14.18 0.41
N CYS A 151 -0.44 -14.70 -0.66
CA CYS A 151 -1.90 -14.63 -0.83
C CYS A 151 -2.67 -15.21 0.36
N ALA A 152 -2.20 -16.33 0.94
CA ALA A 152 -2.82 -16.92 2.12
C ALA A 152 -2.71 -15.99 3.35
N VAL A 153 -1.56 -15.35 3.56
CA VAL A 153 -1.37 -14.35 4.62
C VAL A 153 -2.29 -13.14 4.42
N ALA A 154 -2.32 -12.57 3.21
CA ALA A 154 -3.19 -11.44 2.87
C ALA A 154 -4.66 -11.75 3.12
N ARG A 155 -5.16 -12.91 2.66
CA ARG A 155 -6.55 -13.34 2.93
C ARG A 155 -6.83 -13.46 4.43
N GLY A 156 -5.89 -14.04 5.19
CA GLY A 156 -6.01 -14.17 6.64
C GLY A 156 -6.12 -12.81 7.34
N ASN A 157 -5.28 -11.84 6.96
CA ASN A 157 -5.31 -10.50 7.51
C ASN A 157 -6.59 -9.73 7.12
N LEU A 158 -6.97 -9.78 5.84
CA LEU A 158 -8.22 -9.16 5.37
C LEU A 158 -9.44 -9.74 6.09
N ALA A 159 -9.47 -11.06 6.34
CA ALA A 159 -10.55 -11.70 7.09
C ALA A 159 -10.54 -11.28 8.57
N ALA A 160 -9.37 -11.26 9.23
CA ALA A 160 -9.24 -10.86 10.63
C ALA A 160 -9.73 -9.44 10.90
N HIS A 161 -9.65 -8.54 9.91
CA HIS A 161 -10.13 -7.16 9.99
C HIS A 161 -11.50 -6.93 9.34
N GLY A 162 -12.25 -8.00 9.05
CA GLY A 162 -13.65 -7.91 8.58
C GLY A 162 -13.82 -7.52 7.10
N PHE A 163 -12.76 -7.56 6.30
CA PHE A 163 -12.78 -7.18 4.90
C PHE A 163 -13.12 -8.31 3.94
N ALA A 164 -13.23 -9.56 4.43
CA ALA A 164 -13.58 -10.75 3.64
C ALA A 164 -14.74 -10.55 2.62
N PRO A 165 -15.86 -9.87 2.97
CA PRO A 165 -16.98 -9.71 2.04
C PRO A 165 -16.73 -8.76 0.87
N ARG A 166 -15.67 -7.94 0.95
CA ARG A 166 -15.39 -6.85 0.00
C ARG A 166 -13.96 -6.87 -0.54
N ASN A 167 -13.31 -8.03 -0.50
CA ASN A 167 -12.02 -8.20 -1.16
C ASN A 167 -11.95 -9.49 -2.00
N LEU A 168 -10.98 -9.51 -2.92
CA LEU A 168 -10.56 -10.69 -3.64
C LEU A 168 -9.02 -10.72 -3.68
N VAL A 169 -8.42 -11.85 -3.31
CA VAL A 169 -6.97 -12.07 -3.44
C VAL A 169 -6.70 -13.13 -4.48
N LEU A 170 -5.93 -12.77 -5.50
CA LEU A 170 -5.54 -13.61 -6.62
C LEU A 170 -4.06 -13.94 -6.55
N GLN A 171 -3.71 -15.18 -6.89
CA GLN A 171 -2.33 -15.53 -7.14
C GLN A 171 -2.02 -15.28 -8.62
N GLY A 172 -0.95 -14.57 -8.91
CA GLY A 172 -0.41 -14.46 -10.25
C GLY A 172 0.62 -13.36 -10.40
N ASP A 173 1.16 -13.22 -11.61
CA ASP A 173 2.21 -12.27 -11.90
C ASP A 173 1.61 -10.90 -12.25
N TRP A 174 1.79 -9.93 -11.35
CA TRP A 174 1.30 -8.57 -11.48
C TRP A 174 -0.13 -8.51 -12.03
N ALA A 175 -0.33 -7.83 -13.15
CA ALA A 175 -1.63 -7.65 -13.76
C ALA A 175 -1.97 -8.70 -14.83
N ALA A 176 -1.12 -9.73 -15.03
CA ALA A 176 -1.45 -10.86 -15.89
C ALA A 176 -2.53 -11.77 -15.27
N ALA A 177 -2.68 -11.71 -13.94
CA ALA A 177 -3.75 -12.40 -13.21
C ALA A 177 -5.14 -11.75 -13.39
N LEU A 178 -5.20 -10.57 -14.01
CA LEU A 178 -6.40 -9.74 -14.06
C LEU A 178 -7.04 -9.80 -15.45
N GLY A 179 -8.37 -9.95 -15.47
CA GLY A 179 -9.18 -9.78 -16.68
C GLY A 179 -9.30 -8.30 -17.11
N PRO A 180 -10.24 -7.96 -18.02
CA PRO A 180 -10.45 -6.59 -18.49
C PRO A 180 -11.18 -5.74 -17.44
N ARG A 181 -10.52 -5.48 -16.31
CA ARG A 181 -11.05 -4.69 -15.19
C ARG A 181 -10.22 -3.42 -15.02
N ARG A 182 -10.91 -2.33 -14.67
CA ARG A 182 -10.31 -1.05 -14.31
C ARG A 182 -10.55 -0.73 -12.84
N PHE A 183 -9.65 0.04 -12.25
CA PHE A 183 -9.58 0.35 -10.84
C PHE A 183 -9.49 1.87 -10.63
N ASP A 184 -10.19 2.37 -9.61
CA ASP A 184 -10.09 3.77 -9.18
C ASP A 184 -8.73 4.06 -8.52
N VAL A 185 -8.14 3.04 -7.89
CA VAL A 185 -6.85 3.10 -7.23
C VAL A 185 -6.05 1.86 -7.61
N VAL A 186 -4.81 2.06 -8.06
CA VAL A 186 -3.78 1.02 -8.18
C VAL A 186 -2.62 1.42 -7.27
N ALA A 187 -2.35 0.61 -6.26
CA ALA A 187 -1.25 0.80 -5.33
C ALA A 187 -0.27 -0.38 -5.41
N SER A 188 0.99 -0.14 -5.08
CA SER A 188 1.99 -1.20 -4.98
C SER A 188 3.18 -0.73 -4.12
N ASN A 189 3.72 -1.65 -3.33
CA ASN A 189 5.10 -1.57 -2.84
C ASN A 189 5.90 -2.70 -3.53
N PRO A 190 6.40 -2.46 -4.76
CA PRO A 190 7.13 -3.49 -5.48
C PRO A 190 8.56 -3.62 -4.95
N PRO A 191 9.23 -4.76 -5.21
CA PRO A 191 10.66 -4.89 -4.97
C PRO A 191 11.43 -3.82 -5.74
N TYR A 192 12.32 -3.10 -5.04
CA TYR A 192 13.03 -1.93 -5.59
C TYR A 192 14.52 -1.88 -5.27
N ILE A 193 15.05 -2.88 -4.55
CA ILE A 193 16.47 -2.91 -4.18
C ILE A 193 17.27 -3.46 -5.36
N GLU A 194 18.34 -2.76 -5.72
CA GLU A 194 19.29 -3.25 -6.71
C GLU A 194 19.86 -4.60 -6.31
N SER A 195 19.90 -5.58 -7.22
CA SER A 195 20.33 -6.95 -6.92
C SER A 195 21.74 -7.00 -6.29
N ALA A 196 22.63 -6.08 -6.70
CA ALA A 196 23.99 -5.98 -6.17
C ALA A 196 24.07 -5.44 -4.73
N VAL A 197 23.04 -4.73 -4.26
CA VAL A 197 22.99 -4.14 -2.91
C VAL A 197 22.49 -5.15 -1.88
N ILE A 198 21.67 -6.13 -2.29
CA ILE A 198 21.03 -7.11 -1.39
C ILE A 198 22.00 -7.83 -0.44
N PRO A 199 23.19 -8.30 -0.88
CA PRO A 199 24.13 -8.97 0.04
C PRO A 199 24.60 -8.09 1.21
N GLY A 200 24.61 -6.76 1.01
CA GLY A 200 25.04 -5.76 1.98
C GLY A 200 23.94 -5.21 2.88
N LEU A 201 22.69 -5.65 2.72
CA LEU A 201 21.59 -5.22 3.59
C LEU A 201 21.78 -5.69 5.03
N ASP A 202 21.13 -4.97 5.95
CA ASP A 202 21.03 -5.38 7.35
C ASP A 202 20.52 -6.82 7.47
N ARG A 203 21.10 -7.57 8.39
CA ARG A 203 20.77 -8.99 8.63
C ARG A 203 19.28 -9.22 8.87
N ASP A 204 18.64 -8.29 9.57
CA ASP A 204 17.20 -8.33 9.89
C ASP A 204 16.32 -8.32 8.64
N VAL A 205 16.81 -7.75 7.54
CA VAL A 205 16.13 -7.71 6.24
C VAL A 205 16.61 -8.88 5.39
N ARG A 206 17.93 -8.96 5.17
CA ARG A 206 18.54 -9.94 4.26
C ARG A 206 18.25 -11.39 4.64
N ASP A 207 18.29 -11.70 5.94
CA ASP A 207 18.21 -13.08 6.42
C ASP A 207 16.75 -13.50 6.72
N HIS A 208 15.78 -12.55 6.77
CA HIS A 208 14.42 -12.81 7.27
C HIS A 208 13.26 -12.32 6.38
N ASP A 209 13.52 -11.50 5.36
CA ASP A 209 12.52 -11.15 4.34
C ASP A 209 12.67 -12.04 3.10
N PRO A 210 11.58 -12.36 2.38
CA PRO A 210 11.67 -13.11 1.13
C PRO A 210 12.54 -12.37 0.11
N PRO A 211 13.55 -13.00 -0.51
CA PRO A 211 14.39 -12.34 -1.51
C PRO A 211 13.60 -11.74 -2.68
N ALA A 212 12.54 -12.44 -3.11
CA ALA A 212 11.66 -12.00 -4.18
C ALA A 212 10.84 -10.74 -3.83
N ALA A 213 10.75 -10.36 -2.56
CA ALA A 213 10.12 -9.13 -2.10
C ALA A 213 11.11 -7.95 -2.03
N LEU A 214 12.41 -8.19 -2.24
CA LEU A 214 13.48 -7.19 -2.13
C LEU A 214 14.03 -6.80 -3.51
N ASP A 215 14.30 -7.79 -4.36
CA ASP A 215 15.04 -7.62 -5.62
C ASP A 215 14.25 -6.92 -6.72
N GLY A 216 14.60 -5.66 -6.98
CA GLY A 216 14.07 -4.84 -8.08
C GLY A 216 14.87 -4.94 -9.37
N GLY A 217 15.84 -5.85 -9.46
CA GLY A 217 16.71 -6.04 -10.62
C GLY A 217 17.98 -5.18 -10.60
N ALA A 218 18.68 -5.12 -11.72
CA ALA A 218 20.03 -4.53 -11.81
C ALA A 218 20.10 -3.05 -11.38
N ASP A 219 19.04 -2.28 -11.64
CA ASP A 219 18.90 -0.86 -11.28
C ASP A 219 17.76 -0.61 -10.28
N GLY A 220 17.18 -1.68 -9.73
CA GLY A 220 16.02 -1.58 -8.83
C GLY A 220 14.72 -1.15 -9.51
N LEU A 221 14.70 -0.96 -10.84
CA LEU A 221 13.55 -0.41 -11.56
C LEU A 221 12.76 -1.42 -12.39
N ALA A 222 13.13 -2.70 -12.38
CA ALA A 222 12.50 -3.72 -13.24
C ALA A 222 10.99 -3.84 -12.99
N CYS A 223 10.57 -3.87 -11.72
CA CYS A 223 9.16 -3.98 -11.35
C CYS A 223 8.37 -2.75 -11.78
N TYR A 224 8.90 -1.54 -11.59
CA TYR A 224 8.21 -0.30 -11.98
C TYR A 224 7.99 -0.22 -13.50
N ARG A 225 8.91 -0.74 -14.31
CA ARG A 225 8.73 -0.79 -15.78
C ARG A 225 7.54 -1.66 -16.17
N VAL A 226 7.38 -2.82 -15.54
CA VAL A 226 6.23 -3.72 -15.76
C VAL A 226 4.94 -3.05 -15.30
N LEU A 227 4.93 -2.52 -14.08
CA LEU A 227 3.77 -1.87 -13.49
C LEU A 227 3.31 -0.65 -14.30
N ALA A 228 4.23 0.25 -14.66
CA ALA A 228 3.92 1.45 -15.42
C ALA A 228 3.31 1.12 -16.80
N ALA A 229 3.85 0.11 -17.50
CA ALA A 229 3.31 -0.32 -18.80
C ALA A 229 1.85 -0.80 -18.72
N ASP A 230 1.43 -1.36 -17.58
CA ASP A 230 0.07 -1.87 -17.37
C ASP A 230 -0.91 -0.81 -16.82
N LEU A 231 -0.44 0.32 -16.30
CA LEU A 231 -1.31 1.37 -15.74
C LEU A 231 -2.41 1.84 -16.70
N PRO A 232 -2.17 2.07 -18.01
CA PRO A 232 -3.20 2.56 -18.93
C PRO A 232 -4.41 1.63 -19.08
N ARG A 233 -4.19 0.31 -18.97
CA ARG A 233 -5.28 -0.67 -19.03
C ARG A 233 -5.93 -0.91 -17.67
N LEU A 234 -5.20 -0.70 -16.57
CA LEU A 234 -5.67 -0.95 -15.21
C LEU A 234 -6.44 0.23 -14.60
N LEU A 235 -6.07 1.47 -14.93
CA LEU A 235 -6.72 2.61 -14.30
C LEU A 235 -8.06 2.93 -14.95
N ALA A 236 -9.04 3.23 -14.11
CA ALA A 236 -10.26 3.92 -14.54
C ALA A 236 -9.92 5.37 -14.93
N PRO A 237 -10.76 6.02 -15.75
CA PRO A 237 -10.61 7.44 -16.03
C PRO A 237 -10.55 8.27 -14.73
N GLY A 238 -9.54 9.12 -14.59
CA GLY A 238 -9.28 9.88 -13.35
C GLY A 238 -8.79 9.05 -12.16
N GLY A 239 -8.55 7.74 -12.35
CA GLY A 239 -8.02 6.82 -11.34
C GLY A 239 -6.59 7.18 -10.93
N ILE A 240 -6.21 6.75 -9.72
CA ILE A 240 -4.93 7.07 -9.08
C ILE A 240 -4.00 5.86 -9.15
N ALA A 241 -2.76 6.06 -9.58
CA ALA A 241 -1.67 5.12 -9.33
C ALA A 241 -0.76 5.66 -8.24
N CYS A 242 -0.32 4.82 -7.31
CA CYS A 242 0.59 5.19 -6.23
C CYS A 242 1.58 4.05 -5.96
N PHE A 243 2.88 4.31 -6.11
CA PHE A 243 3.93 3.32 -5.86
C PHE A 243 4.84 3.75 -4.73
N GLU A 244 5.17 2.83 -3.83
CA GLU A 244 6.31 3.01 -2.93
C GLU A 244 7.61 3.05 -3.74
N VAL A 245 8.56 3.90 -3.35
CA VAL A 245 9.88 4.00 -3.99
C VAL A 245 11.02 3.95 -2.99
N GLY A 246 12.12 3.35 -3.42
CA GLY A 246 13.42 3.46 -2.76
C GLY A 246 13.95 4.89 -2.82
N ARG A 247 14.88 5.20 -1.91
CA ARG A 247 15.47 6.54 -1.81
C ARG A 247 16.23 6.87 -3.11
N GLY A 248 15.84 7.97 -3.76
CA GLY A 248 16.48 8.44 -5.00
C GLY A 248 15.89 7.86 -6.29
N GLN A 249 14.88 6.98 -6.21
CA GLN A 249 14.20 6.40 -7.39
C GLN A 249 12.95 7.19 -7.81
N ASP A 250 12.55 8.20 -7.04
CA ASP A 250 11.31 8.95 -7.25
C ASP A 250 11.25 9.64 -8.63
N GLY A 251 12.37 10.21 -9.09
CA GLY A 251 12.48 10.83 -10.40
C GLY A 251 12.29 9.84 -11.55
N ASP A 252 12.94 8.68 -11.48
CA ASP A 252 12.87 7.65 -12.52
C ASP A 252 11.47 7.02 -12.58
N VAL A 253 10.89 6.71 -11.42
CA VAL A 253 9.52 6.18 -11.34
C VAL A 253 8.51 7.20 -11.85
N ALA A 254 8.69 8.49 -11.54
CA ALA A 254 7.83 9.55 -12.07
C ALA A 254 7.91 9.65 -13.60
N GLN A 255 9.10 9.49 -14.18
CA GLN A 255 9.28 9.46 -15.64
C GLN A 255 8.61 8.24 -16.26
N LEU A 256 8.75 7.04 -15.66
CA LEU A 256 8.08 5.82 -16.14
C LEU A 256 6.56 5.98 -16.13
N MET A 257 5.99 6.53 -15.05
CA MET A 257 4.56 6.83 -14.97
C MET A 257 4.12 7.85 -16.02
N GLY A 258 4.89 8.93 -16.20
CA GLY A 258 4.62 9.96 -17.21
C GLY A 258 4.64 9.41 -18.63
N ALA A 259 5.63 8.57 -18.96
CA ALA A 259 5.74 7.89 -20.26
C ALA A 259 4.57 6.93 -20.52
N ALA A 260 3.99 6.35 -19.47
CA ALA A 260 2.76 5.56 -19.54
C ALA A 260 1.48 6.41 -19.66
N GLY A 261 1.58 7.74 -19.76
CA GLY A 261 0.42 8.63 -19.89
C GLY A 261 -0.27 8.95 -18.57
N ILE A 262 0.39 8.70 -17.44
CA ILE A 262 -0.10 9.12 -16.12
C ILE A 262 0.32 10.56 -15.87
N GLY A 263 -0.68 11.43 -15.73
CA GLY A 263 -0.49 12.86 -15.51
C GLY A 263 -0.44 13.24 -14.03
N ALA A 264 -0.18 14.53 -13.78
CA ALA A 264 -0.16 15.13 -12.45
C ALA A 264 0.68 14.34 -11.42
N VAL A 265 1.82 13.80 -11.88
CA VAL A 265 2.72 13.01 -11.04
C VAL A 265 3.28 13.88 -9.94
N ARG A 266 3.21 13.37 -8.71
CA ARG A 266 3.66 14.01 -7.48
C ARG A 266 4.47 13.01 -6.68
N VAL A 267 5.36 13.54 -5.86
CA VAL A 267 6.15 12.78 -4.90
C VAL A 267 5.67 13.17 -3.51
N ARG A 268 5.39 12.17 -2.67
CA ARG A 268 5.08 12.35 -1.27
C ARG A 268 6.23 11.81 -0.41
N PRO A 269 6.84 12.64 0.43
CA PRO A 269 7.79 12.17 1.42
C PRO A 269 7.11 11.49 2.61
N ASP A 270 7.85 10.63 3.29
CA ASP A 270 7.48 10.13 4.62
C ASP A 270 7.65 11.20 5.72
N LEU A 271 7.41 10.81 6.96
CA LEU A 271 7.54 11.70 8.13
C LEU A 271 8.99 12.18 8.37
N ALA A 272 9.99 11.48 7.83
CA ALA A 272 11.39 11.88 7.88
C ALA A 272 11.79 12.79 6.70
N GLY A 273 10.87 13.12 5.81
CA GLY A 273 11.12 13.96 4.64
C GLY A 273 11.74 13.19 3.46
N ILE A 274 11.81 11.86 3.53
CA ILE A 274 12.39 11.04 2.46
C ILE A 274 11.29 10.73 1.44
N PRO A 275 11.50 10.97 0.13
CA PRO A 275 10.59 10.52 -0.92
C PRO A 275 10.25 9.04 -0.79
N ARG A 276 8.97 8.71 -0.58
CA ARG A 276 8.52 7.32 -0.40
C ARG A 276 7.37 6.91 -1.27
N ALA A 277 6.53 7.83 -1.72
CA ALA A 277 5.45 7.49 -2.64
C ALA A 277 5.46 8.39 -3.88
N VAL A 278 5.41 7.80 -5.06
CA VAL A 278 5.16 8.49 -6.31
C VAL A 278 3.74 8.18 -6.75
N LEU A 279 2.93 9.22 -6.94
CA LEU A 279 1.53 9.07 -7.33
C LEU A 279 1.15 9.97 -8.49
N GLY A 280 0.22 9.50 -9.32
CA GLY A 280 -0.30 10.24 -10.45
C GLY A 280 -1.71 9.81 -10.81
N ARG A 281 -2.28 10.42 -11.85
CA ARG A 281 -3.65 10.14 -12.28
C ARG A 281 -3.73 9.82 -13.76
N SER A 282 -4.58 8.86 -14.10
CA SER A 282 -5.06 8.72 -15.47
C SER A 282 -5.85 9.98 -15.87
N ALA A 283 -5.84 10.31 -17.16
CA ALA A 283 -6.70 11.35 -17.68
C ALA A 283 -8.18 11.07 -17.31
N PRO A 284 -8.97 12.10 -16.98
CA PRO A 284 -10.41 11.95 -16.87
C PRO A 284 -10.98 11.58 -18.23
N ASP A 285 -12.18 10.97 -18.25
CA ASP A 285 -12.92 10.86 -19.49
C ASP A 285 -13.13 12.26 -20.06
N ALA A 286 -12.96 12.41 -21.38
CA ALA A 286 -13.39 13.62 -22.05
C ALA A 286 -14.87 13.82 -21.69
N PRO A 287 -15.29 15.01 -21.22
CA PRO A 287 -16.69 15.24 -20.93
C PRO A 287 -17.47 14.88 -22.19
N VAL A 288 -18.47 13.99 -22.05
CA VAL A 288 -19.38 13.65 -23.14
C VAL A 288 -20.01 14.96 -23.58
N GLY A 289 -19.46 15.56 -24.63
CA GLY A 289 -19.98 16.77 -25.20
C GLY A 289 -21.42 16.48 -25.52
N ARG A 290 -22.36 17.21 -24.88
CA ARG A 290 -23.72 17.30 -25.37
C ARG A 290 -23.59 17.54 -26.86
N ARG A 291 -23.96 16.56 -27.69
CA ARG A 291 -24.05 16.77 -29.14
C ARG A 291 -24.82 18.07 -29.28
N ARG A 292 -24.16 19.13 -29.77
CA ARG A 292 -24.88 20.33 -30.20
C ARG A 292 -25.86 19.79 -31.23
N ALA A 293 -27.14 19.75 -30.86
CA ALA A 293 -28.20 19.51 -31.80
C ALA A 293 -27.95 20.54 -32.91
N GLN A 294 -27.58 20.05 -34.10
CA GLN A 294 -27.58 20.89 -35.29
C GLN A 294 -29.02 21.39 -35.39
N LYS A 295 -29.20 22.68 -35.11
CA LYS A 295 -30.45 23.39 -35.33
C LYS A 295 -30.77 23.19 -36.81
N PRO A 296 -31.92 22.61 -37.19
CA PRO A 296 -32.27 22.50 -38.60
C PRO A 296 -32.31 23.91 -39.17
N ALA A 297 -31.66 24.09 -40.32
CA ALA A 297 -31.71 25.35 -41.06
C ALA A 297 -33.18 25.73 -41.25
N ALA A 298 -33.54 26.93 -40.81
CA ALA A 298 -34.84 27.51 -41.11
C ALA A 298 -34.93 27.64 -42.64
N ALA A 299 -35.84 26.88 -43.24
CA ALA A 299 -36.32 27.18 -44.57
C ALA A 299 -37.23 28.40 -44.43
N ASP A 300 -36.72 29.57 -44.80
CA ASP A 300 -37.54 30.75 -45.06
C ASP A 300 -38.40 30.47 -46.30
N GLY A 301 -39.54 29.82 -46.07
CA GLY A 301 -40.65 29.72 -46.99
C GLY A 301 -41.62 30.86 -46.69
N GLU A 302 -41.42 31.99 -47.34
CA GLU A 302 -42.28 33.16 -47.28
C GLU A 302 -43.64 32.84 -47.93
N ALA A 303 -44.70 32.81 -47.12
CA ALA A 303 -46.06 32.59 -47.58
C ALA A 303 -46.86 33.90 -47.61
N ALA A 304 -47.30 34.21 -48.83
CA ALA A 304 -48.64 34.70 -49.17
C ALA A 304 -49.09 36.12 -48.77
N SER A 305 -49.24 36.92 -49.83
CA SER A 305 -50.47 37.62 -50.24
C SER A 305 -50.94 38.84 -49.42
N ARG A 306 -51.03 40.01 -50.08
CA ARG A 306 -52.30 40.51 -50.64
C ARG A 306 -52.17 41.91 -51.27
N ASP A 307 -52.80 42.00 -52.44
CA ASP A 307 -53.58 43.13 -52.99
C ASP A 307 -52.87 44.35 -53.57
N GLY A 308 -53.31 44.76 -54.78
CA GLY A 308 -52.88 46.03 -55.37
C GLY A 308 -52.87 46.18 -56.89
N ARG A 309 -54.01 45.93 -57.56
CA ARG A 309 -54.51 46.65 -58.77
C ARG A 309 -53.53 46.96 -59.93
N GLY A 310 -53.87 46.41 -61.10
CA GLY A 310 -54.28 47.26 -62.23
C GLY A 310 -53.51 47.17 -63.55
N ARG A 311 -54.32 46.92 -64.61
CA ARG A 311 -54.20 47.34 -66.02
C ARG A 311 -53.43 46.43 -67.00
N GLY A 312 -54.22 45.77 -67.87
CA GLY A 312 -54.26 46.16 -69.28
C GLY A 312 -54.04 45.06 -70.33
N ARG A 313 -55.08 44.86 -71.18
CA ARG A 313 -55.07 44.45 -72.61
C ARG A 313 -54.60 42.99 -72.86
N SER A 314 -55.28 42.13 -73.61
CA SER A 314 -56.37 42.21 -74.61
C SER A 314 -57.12 40.88 -74.61
#